data_AF-A0A7L8D3A5-F1
#
_entry.id   AF-A0A7L8D3A5-F1
#
_cell.length_a   1.000
_cell.length_b   1.000
_cell.length_c   1.000
_cell.angle_alpha   90.00
_cell.angle_beta   90.00
_cell.angle_gamma   90.00
#
_symmetry.space_group_name_H-M   'P 1'
#
loop_
_entity.id
_entity.type
_entity.pdbx_description
1 polymer ?
#
loop_
_entity_poly.entity_id
_entity_poly.type
_entity_poly.pdbx_seq_one_letter_code
_entity_poly.pdbx_strand_id
1 'polypeptide(L)'
;MNLLRALAPAAAAALILSGCSGPAGPAGCELDLELSNAESGVSTTLTEAVAISVADGAGYTVFASDFPFGEEVSAFFDPDVPDGGNLAWISLTVFNAEGDVPPIEEGQVIPAGTQSGEHVLVVVHAAADAEYGQNAGVTGQATVTGVGDRLCAEIEYEDDQKSLTGTIGVDVTVRG
;
A
#
# COMPACT_ATOMS: atom_id res chain seq x y z
N MET A 1 -22.82 -51.04 -54.43
CA MET A 1 -21.55 -50.97 -53.70
C MET A 1 -21.42 -49.59 -53.08
N ASN A 2 -21.08 -49.54 -51.79
CA ASN A 2 -20.27 -48.53 -51.08
C ASN A 2 -19.42 -47.59 -51.99
N LEU A 3 -19.16 -46.31 -51.68
CA LEU A 3 -19.53 -45.41 -50.56
C LEU A 3 -20.08 -44.06 -51.15
N LEU A 4 -20.19 -42.87 -50.52
CA LEU A 4 -19.80 -42.30 -49.20
C LEU A 4 -20.74 -41.11 -48.85
N ARG A 5 -20.52 -40.46 -47.69
CA ARG A 5 -21.15 -39.21 -47.22
C ARG A 5 -20.10 -38.11 -47.03
N ALA A 6 -20.46 -36.84 -47.20
CA ALA A 6 -20.07 -35.66 -46.38
C ALA A 6 -20.54 -34.36 -47.10
N LEU A 7 -21.48 -33.57 -46.56
CA LEU A 7 -21.34 -32.55 -45.49
C LEU A 7 -20.66 -31.24 -45.94
N ALA A 8 -21.48 -30.28 -46.42
CA ALA A 8 -21.86 -29.00 -45.76
C ALA A 8 -20.77 -28.10 -45.05
N PRO A 9 -21.04 -26.84 -44.66
CA PRO A 9 -20.46 -25.70 -45.38
C PRO A 9 -19.88 -24.57 -44.48
N ALA A 10 -19.63 -23.43 -45.12
CA ALA A 10 -19.58 -22.06 -44.56
C ALA A 10 -18.34 -21.63 -43.76
N ALA A 11 -17.91 -20.39 -44.05
CA ALA A 11 -16.78 -19.73 -43.42
C ALA A 11 -17.21 -18.92 -42.19
N ALA A 12 -16.28 -18.73 -41.26
CA ALA A 12 -16.33 -17.68 -40.24
C ALA A 12 -14.97 -16.98 -40.21
N ALA A 13 -14.95 -15.67 -40.46
CA ALA A 13 -13.74 -14.87 -40.36
C ALA A 13 -13.52 -14.45 -38.91
N ALA A 14 -12.39 -14.83 -38.33
CA ALA A 14 -11.99 -14.38 -37.00
C ALA A 14 -11.25 -13.04 -37.09
N LEU A 15 -11.86 -11.98 -36.57
CA LEU A 15 -11.18 -10.71 -36.29
C LEU A 15 -10.26 -10.90 -35.09
N ILE A 16 -8.95 -10.96 -35.33
CA ILE A 16 -7.95 -10.92 -34.25
C ILE A 16 -7.82 -9.46 -33.82
N LEU A 17 -8.48 -9.09 -32.72
CA LEU A 17 -8.18 -7.84 -32.03
C LEU A 17 -6.79 -7.96 -31.40
N SER A 18 -5.83 -7.22 -31.95
CA SER A 18 -4.51 -7.03 -31.38
C SER A 18 -4.60 -6.13 -30.14
N GLY A 19 -4.99 -6.70 -29.01
CA GLY A 19 -4.82 -6.09 -27.70
C GLY A 19 -3.34 -6.09 -27.31
N CYS A 20 -2.76 -4.91 -27.08
CA CYS A 20 -1.41 -4.80 -26.58
C CYS A 20 -1.36 -5.22 -25.10
N SER A 21 -0.95 -6.46 -24.83
CA SER A 21 -0.45 -6.83 -23.52
C SER A 21 0.88 -6.13 -23.29
N GLY A 22 0.83 -4.96 -22.64
CA GLY A 22 1.99 -4.47 -21.88
C GLY A 22 2.35 -5.47 -20.78
N PRO A 23 3.55 -5.36 -20.18
CA PRO A 23 3.87 -6.16 -19.01
C PRO A 23 2.82 -5.88 -17.93
N ALA A 24 2.13 -6.93 -17.48
CA ALA A 24 1.26 -6.79 -16.32
C ALA A 24 2.14 -6.49 -15.11
N GLY A 25 1.93 -5.33 -14.47
CA GLY A 25 2.36 -5.15 -13.09
C GLY A 25 1.66 -6.17 -12.18
N PRO A 26 2.10 -6.33 -10.93
CA PRO A 26 1.44 -7.23 -9.98
C PRO A 26 -0.05 -6.89 -9.91
N ALA A 27 -0.89 -7.85 -10.30
CA ALA A 27 -2.33 -7.67 -10.32
C ALA A 27 -2.83 -7.49 -8.87
N GLY A 28 -3.51 -6.37 -8.61
CA GLY A 28 -3.97 -6.02 -7.26
C GLY A 28 -3.14 -4.95 -6.55
N CYS A 29 -2.13 -4.33 -7.17
CA CYS A 29 -1.42 -3.16 -6.60
C CYS A 29 -2.13 -1.81 -6.89
N GLU A 30 -3.44 -1.76 -6.64
CA GLU A 30 -4.23 -0.53 -6.59
C GLU A 30 -4.40 -0.11 -5.13
N LEU A 31 -4.54 1.19 -4.86
CA LEU A 31 -4.77 1.69 -3.51
C LEU A 31 -6.23 1.46 -3.12
N ASP A 32 -6.45 0.72 -2.04
CA ASP A 32 -7.75 0.48 -1.42
C ASP A 32 -7.53 0.21 0.08
N LEU A 33 -7.48 1.27 0.89
CA LEU A 33 -7.24 1.17 2.34
C LEU A 33 -8.44 1.67 3.13
N GLU A 34 -9.04 0.80 3.93
CA GLU A 34 -10.05 1.16 4.93
C GLU A 34 -9.39 1.55 6.24
N LEU A 35 -9.60 2.79 6.68
CA LEU A 35 -9.20 3.31 7.99
C LEU A 35 -10.42 3.34 8.91
N SER A 36 -10.26 2.80 10.13
CA SER A 36 -11.23 2.92 11.21
C SER A 36 -10.53 3.39 12.49
N ASN A 37 -11.15 4.29 13.24
CA ASN A 37 -10.60 4.78 14.50
C ASN A 37 -11.73 4.93 15.53
N ALA A 38 -11.71 4.07 16.55
CA ALA A 38 -12.76 3.94 17.54
C ALA A 38 -12.82 5.11 18.52
N GLU A 39 -11.70 5.83 18.72
CA GLU A 39 -11.62 6.97 19.63
C GLU A 39 -12.24 8.24 19.03
N SER A 40 -12.00 8.48 17.74
CA SER A 40 -12.61 9.58 16.96
C SER A 40 -14.00 9.24 16.41
N GLY A 41 -14.30 7.96 16.22
CA GLY A 41 -15.49 7.47 15.53
C GLY A 41 -15.41 7.53 13.99
N VAL A 42 -14.22 7.77 13.43
CA VAL A 42 -13.96 7.79 11.98
C VAL A 42 -14.01 6.39 11.40
N SER A 43 -14.63 6.26 10.22
CA SER A 43 -14.46 5.14 9.31
C SER A 43 -14.52 5.68 7.87
N THR A 44 -13.45 5.50 7.10
CA THR A 44 -13.25 6.11 5.77
C THR A 44 -12.36 5.22 4.89
N THR A 45 -12.41 5.42 3.58
CA THR A 45 -11.49 4.80 2.62
C THR A 45 -10.47 5.85 2.17
N LEU A 46 -9.19 5.52 2.27
CA LEU A 46 -8.09 6.35 1.83
C LEU A 46 -7.86 6.10 0.33
N THR A 47 -8.02 7.16 -0.48
CA THR A 47 -8.04 7.09 -1.95
C THR A 47 -6.84 7.75 -2.61
N GLU A 48 -6.00 8.43 -1.82
CA GLU A 48 -4.78 9.11 -2.26
C GLU A 48 -3.60 8.55 -1.45
N ALA A 49 -2.43 8.37 -2.07
CA ALA A 49 -1.22 7.94 -1.36
C ALA A 49 0.06 8.50 -1.97
N VAL A 50 1.08 8.70 -1.12
CA VAL A 50 2.46 8.98 -1.51
C VAL A 50 3.39 8.09 -0.68
N ALA A 51 4.29 7.36 -1.32
CA ALA A 51 5.38 6.63 -0.65
C ALA A 51 6.71 7.34 -0.85
N ILE A 52 7.55 7.27 0.18
CA ILE A 52 8.92 7.76 0.18
C ILE A 52 9.81 6.61 0.66
N SER A 53 10.82 6.26 -0.15
CA SER A 53 11.83 5.28 0.21
C SER A 53 12.92 5.93 1.06
N VAL A 54 13.37 5.22 2.09
CA VAL A 54 14.41 5.64 3.02
C VAL A 54 15.58 4.65 2.93
N ALA A 55 16.81 5.17 2.91
CA ALA A 55 18.05 4.41 2.86
C ALA A 55 18.03 3.27 1.80
N ASP A 56 17.81 3.67 0.55
CA ASP A 56 17.82 2.79 -0.63
C ASP A 56 16.88 1.57 -0.54
N GLY A 57 15.69 1.76 0.07
CA GLY A 57 14.65 0.73 0.20
C GLY A 57 14.68 -0.04 1.53
N ALA A 58 15.57 0.31 2.45
CA ALA A 58 15.61 -0.23 3.81
C ALA A 58 14.39 0.15 4.66
N GLY A 59 13.65 1.19 4.27
CA GLY A 59 12.33 1.50 4.82
C GLY A 59 11.46 2.30 3.85
N TYR A 60 10.17 2.34 4.13
CA TYR A 60 9.20 3.17 3.43
C TYR A 60 8.33 3.94 4.43
N THR A 61 8.16 5.23 4.19
CA THR A 61 7.08 6.04 4.79
C THR A 61 6.01 6.21 3.73
N VAL A 62 4.78 5.80 4.04
CA VAL A 62 3.61 5.99 3.18
C VAL A 62 2.62 6.89 3.91
N PHE A 63 2.25 7.98 3.26
CA PHE A 63 1.09 8.77 3.66
C PHE A 63 -0.07 8.36 2.77
N ALA A 64 -1.18 7.93 3.36
CA ALA A 64 -2.43 7.64 2.66
C ALA A 64 -3.56 8.50 3.24
N SER A 65 -4.43 9.06 2.41
CA SER A 65 -5.43 10.05 2.82
C SER A 65 -6.75 9.91 2.06
N ASP A 66 -7.83 10.45 2.62
CA ASP A 66 -9.13 10.65 1.95
C ASP A 66 -9.26 12.03 1.26
N PHE A 67 -8.16 12.78 1.22
CA PHE A 67 -8.04 14.09 0.58
C PHE A 67 -6.78 14.15 -0.33
N PRO A 68 -6.80 14.96 -1.41
CA PRO A 68 -5.65 15.08 -2.31
C PRO A 68 -4.48 15.81 -1.64
N PHE A 69 -3.27 15.30 -1.86
CA PHE A 69 -2.04 15.94 -1.41
C PHE A 69 -1.73 17.24 -2.16
N GLY A 70 -1.08 18.19 -1.47
CA GLY A 70 -0.45 19.34 -2.09
C GLY A 70 0.86 19.00 -2.80
N GLU A 71 1.52 19.99 -3.41
CA GLU A 71 2.76 19.80 -4.19
C GLU A 71 3.98 19.37 -3.33
N GLU A 72 3.91 19.56 -2.01
CA GLU A 72 5.02 19.37 -1.06
C GLU A 72 4.76 18.27 0.00
N VAL A 73 4.67 17.01 -0.44
CA VAL A 73 4.86 15.86 0.48
C VAL A 73 6.36 15.52 0.59
N SER A 74 6.86 15.31 1.80
CA SER A 74 8.29 15.12 2.08
C SER A 74 8.51 14.21 3.29
N ALA A 75 9.68 13.57 3.40
CA ALA A 75 10.03 12.80 4.61
C ALA A 75 10.41 13.69 5.80
N PHE A 76 10.51 15.00 5.58
CA PHE A 76 10.89 16.01 6.58
C PHE A 76 9.72 16.85 7.09
N PHE A 77 8.56 16.77 6.43
CA PHE A 77 7.37 17.56 6.74
C PHE A 77 6.12 16.70 6.55
N ASP A 78 5.36 16.52 7.62
CA ASP A 78 4.11 15.80 7.59
C ASP A 78 3.07 16.58 6.76
N PRO A 79 2.22 15.92 5.97
CA PRO A 79 1.19 16.63 5.20
C PRO A 79 0.17 17.32 6.13
N ASP A 80 -0.11 18.61 5.89
CA ASP A 80 -1.19 19.32 6.57
C ASP A 80 -2.54 18.62 6.32
N VAL A 81 -3.19 18.16 7.38
CA VAL A 81 -4.51 17.51 7.29
C VAL A 81 -5.62 18.58 7.37
N PRO A 82 -6.48 18.72 6.35
CA PRO A 82 -7.55 19.72 6.35
C PRO A 82 -8.69 19.35 7.31
N ASP A 83 -9.51 20.34 7.69
CA ASP A 83 -10.71 20.14 8.52
C ASP A 83 -11.59 18.98 8.01
N GLY A 84 -11.70 17.91 8.82
CA GLY A 84 -12.50 16.72 8.51
C GLY A 84 -11.85 15.71 7.55
N GLY A 85 -10.63 15.99 7.06
CA GLY A 85 -9.80 15.01 6.37
C GLY A 85 -9.10 14.06 7.34
N ASN A 86 -8.71 12.89 6.84
CA ASN A 86 -8.07 11.83 7.61
C ASN A 86 -6.85 11.31 6.85
N LEU A 87 -5.76 11.09 7.57
CA LEU A 87 -4.49 10.61 7.04
C LEU A 87 -3.96 9.44 7.87
N ALA A 88 -3.58 8.35 7.21
CA ALA A 88 -2.76 7.30 7.80
C ALA A 88 -1.29 7.54 7.41
N TRP A 89 -0.44 7.79 8.41
CA TRP A 89 1.01 7.67 8.27
C TRP A 89 1.38 6.23 8.61
N ILE A 90 1.86 5.52 7.60
CA ILE A 90 2.24 4.11 7.65
C ILE A 90 3.76 4.05 7.49
N SER A 91 4.46 3.41 8.43
CA SER A 91 5.91 3.22 8.36
C SER A 91 6.24 1.73 8.29
N LEU A 92 6.98 1.33 7.26
CA LEU A 92 7.63 0.03 7.13
C LEU A 92 9.13 0.26 7.35
N THR A 93 9.64 0.02 8.54
CA THR A 93 10.99 0.49 8.94
C THR A 93 11.59 -0.33 10.08
N VAL A 94 12.87 -0.11 10.42
CA VAL A 94 13.52 -0.72 11.59
C VAL A 94 13.63 0.29 12.73
N PHE A 95 13.05 -0.02 13.89
CA PHE A 95 13.30 0.78 15.10
C PHE A 95 14.70 0.56 15.65
N ASN A 96 15.36 1.65 16.02
CA ASN A 96 16.66 1.67 16.69
C ASN A 96 17.70 0.76 16.01
N ALA A 97 17.83 0.88 14.69
CA ALA A 97 18.81 0.11 13.93
C ALA A 97 20.25 0.36 14.41
N GLU A 98 20.94 -0.70 14.85
CA GLU A 98 22.35 -0.65 15.24
C GLU A 98 23.26 -1.10 14.08
N GLY A 99 23.20 -0.37 12.95
CA GLY A 99 24.03 -0.63 11.77
C GLY A 99 23.26 -0.48 10.46
N ASP A 100 23.81 -1.07 9.40
CA ASP A 100 23.19 -1.09 8.07
C ASP A 100 21.90 -1.94 8.09
N VAL A 101 20.79 -1.35 7.64
CA VAL A 101 19.49 -2.03 7.51
C VAL A 101 19.39 -2.62 6.10
N PRO A 102 19.05 -3.91 5.94
CA PRO A 102 18.84 -4.48 4.60
C PRO A 102 17.57 -3.89 3.95
N PRO A 103 17.54 -3.75 2.61
CA PRO A 103 16.33 -3.40 1.88
C PRO A 103 15.15 -4.34 2.18
N ILE A 104 13.94 -3.79 2.14
CA ILE A 104 12.70 -4.58 2.20
C ILE A 104 12.52 -5.31 0.87
N GLU A 105 12.19 -6.61 0.92
CA GLU A 105 12.08 -7.49 -0.25
C GLU A 105 10.62 -7.83 -0.61
N GLU A 106 10.36 -8.16 -1.87
CA GLU A 106 9.07 -8.72 -2.31
C GLU A 106 8.81 -10.08 -1.65
N GLY A 107 7.59 -10.28 -1.16
CA GLY A 107 7.19 -11.46 -0.37
C GLY A 107 7.52 -11.36 1.12
N GLN A 108 8.16 -10.28 1.58
CA GLN A 108 8.44 -10.08 3.00
C GLN A 108 7.15 -9.80 3.79
N VAL A 109 7.01 -10.50 4.91
CA VAL A 109 5.99 -10.18 5.93
C VAL A 109 6.66 -9.34 7.02
N ILE A 110 6.09 -8.17 7.28
CA ILE A 110 6.57 -7.18 8.25
C ILE A 110 5.53 -7.10 9.39
N PRO A 111 5.83 -7.58 10.61
CA PRO A 111 4.87 -7.59 11.71
C PRO A 111 4.55 -6.16 12.21
N ALA A 112 3.32 -5.93 12.63
CA ALA A 112 2.95 -4.70 13.31
C ALA A 112 3.59 -4.64 14.71
N GLY A 113 4.23 -3.52 15.08
CA GLY A 113 4.85 -3.38 16.39
C GLY A 113 5.98 -2.37 16.48
N THR A 114 6.76 -2.47 17.56
CA THR A 114 7.87 -1.56 17.89
C THR A 114 9.16 -2.31 18.28
N GLN A 115 9.30 -3.55 17.80
CA GLN A 115 10.47 -4.39 18.06
C GLN A 115 11.75 -3.76 17.49
N SER A 116 12.79 -3.71 18.32
CA SER A 116 14.07 -3.11 17.98
C SER A 116 14.88 -4.03 17.06
N GLY A 117 15.50 -3.47 16.02
CA GLY A 117 16.44 -4.19 15.14
C GLY A 117 15.80 -5.11 14.08
N GLU A 118 14.48 -5.14 13.97
CA GLU A 118 13.73 -5.87 12.94
C GLU A 118 12.82 -4.89 12.17
N HIS A 119 12.44 -5.24 10.94
CA HIS A 119 11.43 -4.48 10.20
C HIS A 119 10.08 -4.62 10.89
N VAL A 120 9.40 -3.48 11.08
CA VAL A 120 8.07 -3.40 11.67
C VAL A 120 7.14 -2.51 10.86
N LEU A 121 5.85 -2.78 11.01
CA LEU A 121 4.76 -1.93 10.56
C LEU A 121 4.30 -1.05 11.75
N VAL A 122 4.24 0.25 11.51
CA VAL A 122 3.65 1.24 12.43
C VAL A 122 2.60 2.03 11.67
N VAL A 123 1.46 2.31 12.31
CA VAL A 123 0.42 3.19 11.76
C VAL A 123 0.15 4.29 12.78
N VAL A 124 0.02 5.52 12.29
CA VAL A 124 -0.50 6.68 13.01
C VAL A 124 -1.67 7.22 12.21
N HIS A 125 -2.80 7.50 12.87
CA HIS A 125 -3.90 8.24 12.26
C HIS A 125 -3.79 9.70 12.66
N ALA A 126 -3.74 10.61 11.68
CA ALA A 126 -3.77 12.05 11.87
C ALA A 126 -5.05 12.66 11.29
N ALA A 127 -5.65 13.56 12.06
CA ALA A 127 -6.75 14.44 11.70
C ALA A 127 -6.34 15.89 12.04
N ALA A 128 -7.04 16.89 11.49
CA ALA A 128 -6.64 18.32 11.58
C ALA A 128 -6.19 18.82 12.97
N ASP A 129 -6.87 18.40 14.04
CA ASP A 129 -6.59 18.80 15.43
C ASP A 129 -6.11 17.64 16.33
N ALA A 130 -5.85 16.44 15.80
CA ALA A 130 -5.61 15.24 16.60
C ALA A 130 -4.71 14.18 15.93
N GLU A 131 -3.85 13.54 16.73
CA GLU A 131 -3.01 12.43 16.30
C GLU A 131 -3.20 11.21 17.21
N TYR A 132 -3.41 10.05 16.61
CA TYR A 132 -3.69 8.76 17.26
C TYR A 132 -2.52 7.80 17.00
N GLY A 133 -1.37 8.13 17.58
CA GLY A 133 -0.12 7.38 17.46
C GLY A 133 0.15 6.36 18.57
N GLN A 134 -0.82 6.06 19.44
CA GLN A 134 -0.62 4.99 20.44
C GLN A 134 -0.74 3.63 19.74
N ASN A 135 0.22 2.75 20.00
CA ASN A 135 0.28 1.40 19.43
C ASN A 135 0.11 0.34 20.53
N ALA A 136 -0.75 0.64 21.51
CA ALA A 136 -1.10 -0.29 22.59
C ALA A 136 -2.05 -1.38 22.04
N GLY A 137 -1.84 -2.63 22.45
CA GLY A 137 -2.62 -3.76 21.92
C GLY A 137 -2.33 -4.12 20.45
N VAL A 138 -1.33 -3.49 19.81
CA VAL A 138 -1.06 -3.63 18.37
C VAL A 138 -0.88 -5.09 17.91
N THR A 139 -1.56 -5.43 16.82
CA THR A 139 -1.50 -6.71 16.11
C THR A 139 -1.57 -6.49 14.59
N GLY A 140 -1.29 -7.55 13.82
CA GLY A 140 -1.32 -7.54 12.37
C GLY A 140 0.07 -7.48 11.72
N GLN A 141 0.09 -7.19 10.42
CA GLN A 141 1.28 -7.23 9.56
C GLN A 141 1.05 -6.47 8.23
N ALA A 142 2.14 -6.13 7.56
CA ALA A 142 2.17 -5.84 6.13
C ALA A 142 2.75 -7.04 5.36
N THR A 143 2.12 -7.47 4.28
CA THR A 143 2.67 -8.43 3.32
C THR A 143 3.10 -7.66 2.08
N VAL A 144 4.41 -7.52 1.86
CA VAL A 144 4.96 -6.77 0.74
C VAL A 144 4.86 -7.59 -0.54
N THR A 145 4.22 -7.03 -1.58
CA THR A 145 3.94 -7.70 -2.87
C THR A 145 4.62 -7.02 -4.05
N GLY A 146 5.40 -5.96 -3.81
CA GLY A 146 6.21 -5.28 -4.81
C GLY A 146 7.00 -4.11 -4.23
N VAL A 147 8.23 -3.91 -4.71
CA VAL A 147 9.16 -2.85 -4.29
C VAL A 147 9.94 -2.29 -5.49
N GLY A 148 10.56 -1.13 -5.34
CA GLY A 148 11.28 -0.42 -6.40
C GLY A 148 10.60 0.89 -6.75
N ASP A 149 10.29 1.12 -8.04
CA ASP A 149 9.59 2.33 -8.51
C ASP A 149 8.17 2.47 -7.93
N ARG A 150 7.57 1.36 -7.48
CA ARG A 150 6.24 1.28 -6.87
C ARG A 150 6.28 0.35 -5.66
N LEU A 151 5.64 0.79 -4.58
CA LEU A 151 5.41 -0.02 -3.38
C LEU A 151 4.02 -0.65 -3.47
N CYS A 152 3.98 -1.96 -3.29
CA CYS A 152 2.76 -2.75 -3.20
C CYS A 152 2.79 -3.54 -1.90
N ALA A 153 1.76 -3.41 -1.06
CA ALA A 153 1.65 -4.19 0.17
C ALA A 153 0.18 -4.39 0.59
N GLU A 154 -0.16 -5.61 1.01
CA GLU A 154 -1.39 -5.88 1.74
C GLU A 154 -1.17 -5.52 3.22
N ILE A 155 -2.10 -4.79 3.83
CA ILE A 155 -2.04 -4.32 5.21
C ILE A 155 -3.19 -4.94 6.00
N GLU A 156 -2.86 -5.54 7.13
CA GLU A 156 -3.80 -5.87 8.21
C GLU A 156 -3.21 -5.25 9.49
N TYR A 157 -3.85 -4.22 10.06
CA TYR A 157 -3.36 -3.55 11.26
C TYR A 157 -4.52 -3.26 12.22
N GLU A 158 -4.34 -3.55 13.51
CA GLU A 158 -5.29 -3.19 14.57
C GLU A 158 -4.55 -2.90 15.87
N ASP A 159 -4.94 -1.84 16.56
CA ASP A 159 -4.55 -1.50 17.94
C ASP A 159 -5.76 -1.01 18.76
N ASP A 160 -5.55 -0.66 20.03
CA ASP A 160 -6.62 -0.23 20.95
C ASP A 160 -7.39 1.04 20.51
N GLN A 161 -6.85 1.85 19.58
CA GLN A 161 -7.45 3.07 19.03
C GLN A 161 -8.00 2.92 17.61
N LYS A 162 -7.30 2.18 16.73
CA LYS A 162 -7.49 2.23 15.27
C LYS A 162 -7.16 0.91 14.56
N SER A 163 -7.78 0.72 13.40
CA SER A 163 -7.40 -0.31 12.43
C SER A 163 -7.20 0.27 11.04
N LEU A 164 -6.37 -0.40 10.26
CA LEU A 164 -6.10 -0.08 8.86
C LEU A 164 -5.99 -1.40 8.09
N THR A 165 -6.85 -1.60 7.10
CA THR A 165 -6.94 -2.86 6.35
C THR A 165 -7.09 -2.60 4.86
N GLY A 166 -6.42 -3.40 4.02
CA GLY A 166 -6.55 -3.35 2.57
C GLY A 166 -5.21 -3.36 1.85
N THR A 167 -5.09 -2.62 0.75
CA THR A 167 -3.90 -2.62 -0.11
C THR A 167 -3.31 -1.23 -0.32
N ILE A 168 -2.01 -1.11 -0.05
CA ILE A 168 -1.17 -0.02 -0.55
C ILE A 168 -0.76 -0.34 -1.98
N GLY A 169 -1.03 0.57 -2.90
CA GLY A 169 -0.46 0.57 -4.25
C GLY A 169 -0.08 1.99 -4.66
N VAL A 170 1.21 2.33 -4.57
CA VAL A 170 1.67 3.73 -4.66
C VAL A 170 3.07 3.85 -5.27
N ASP A 171 3.28 4.86 -6.11
CA ASP A 171 4.58 5.11 -6.72
C ASP A 171 5.55 5.72 -5.68
N VAL A 172 6.80 5.24 -5.70
CA VAL A 172 7.82 5.61 -4.71
C VAL A 172 8.52 6.88 -5.16
N THR A 173 8.34 7.96 -4.40
CA THR A 173 9.03 9.22 -4.66
C THR A 173 10.40 9.22 -3.98
N VAL A 174 11.47 9.10 -4.77
CA VAL A 174 12.84 9.26 -4.27
C VAL A 174 13.18 10.75 -4.14
N ARG A 175 12.78 11.37 -3.01
CA ARG A 175 13.26 12.71 -2.61
C ARG A 175 14.45 12.55 -1.65
N GLY A 176 15.65 12.42 -2.23
CA GLY A 176 16.94 12.45 -1.52
C GLY A 176 17.44 13.86 -1.20
#